data_AF-A0A8J4VXM7-F1
#
_entry.id   AF-A0A8J4VXM7-F1
#
_cell.length_a   1.000
_cell.length_b   1.000
_cell.length_c   1.000
_cell.angle_alpha   90.00
_cell.angle_beta   90.00
_cell.angle_gamma   90.00
#
_symmetry.space_group_name_H-M   'P 1'
#
loop_
_entity.id
_entity.type
_entity.pdbx_description
1 polymer ?
#
loop_
_entity_poly.entity_id
_entity_poly.type
_entity_poly.pdbx_seq_one_letter_code
_entity_poly.pdbx_strand_id
1 'polypeptide(L)'
;MLRGIDSTLKSRAKVYKIASCDLSRPLRESSNNSAPEYSDLLRMGLVDAIEGVQFSHMSMIPSCDYTPFPRNWIPNHEKVLLEYIRLQDPKYLCDLHRSIKRQGNCQCSLSNVLVAQSKSELVVQKKPVWNVTINLDCPCTLTGLVLSSNGFQTVLPLDPTVVIQKGNQLNVTADGGTIGPFSKNTFAYAWDTSFSFTPIIGQPNCSGFVSQSL
;
A
#
# COMPACT_ATOMS: atom_id res chain seq x y z
N MET A 1 23.93 65.99 32.09
CA MET A 1 23.58 64.60 32.47
C MET A 1 23.80 63.70 31.26
N LEU A 2 24.04 62.42 31.52
CA LEU A 2 24.95 61.49 30.82
C LEU A 2 24.61 61.04 29.39
N ARG A 3 25.69 60.58 28.74
CA ARG A 3 25.85 59.96 27.41
C ARG A 3 24.98 58.71 27.21
N GLY A 4 24.79 58.35 25.94
CA GLY A 4 24.57 56.96 25.54
C GLY A 4 25.01 56.75 24.10
N ILE A 5 26.25 56.28 23.91
CA ILE A 5 26.77 55.70 22.67
C ILE A 5 26.71 54.17 22.86
N ASP A 6 26.19 53.43 21.90
CA ASP A 6 26.75 52.13 21.45
C ASP A 6 25.97 51.67 20.20
N SER A 7 26.62 51.53 19.03
CA SER A 7 27.27 50.31 18.52
C SER A 7 26.26 49.18 18.29
N THR A 8 26.22 48.41 17.20
CA THR A 8 27.13 48.09 16.10
C THR A 8 26.36 47.30 15.02
N LEU A 9 27.08 46.94 13.94
CA LEU A 9 26.77 45.92 12.92
C LEU A 9 25.91 46.32 11.71
N LYS A 10 26.58 46.51 10.57
CA LYS A 10 25.98 46.56 9.22
C LYS A 10 26.11 45.20 8.56
N SER A 11 25.04 44.41 8.50
CA SER A 11 24.90 43.35 7.49
C SER A 11 24.23 43.95 6.25
N ARG A 12 24.88 43.84 5.09
CA ARG A 12 24.31 44.25 3.81
C ARG A 12 23.71 43.04 3.11
N ALA A 13 22.39 42.89 3.16
CA ALA A 13 21.67 42.13 2.15
C ALA A 13 21.31 43.08 1.00
N LYS A 14 21.66 42.69 -0.24
CA LYS A 14 21.30 43.44 -1.46
C LYS A 14 19.99 42.86 -1.98
N VAL A 15 18.87 43.42 -1.54
CA VAL A 15 17.54 43.07 -2.06
C VAL A 15 17.26 43.99 -3.26
N TYR A 16 16.91 43.39 -4.39
CA TYR A 16 16.54 44.13 -5.60
C TYR A 16 15.34 45.03 -5.32
N LYS A 17 15.32 46.24 -5.91
CA LYS A 17 14.22 47.19 -5.79
C LYS A 17 12.93 46.52 -6.28
N ILE A 18 12.06 46.16 -5.34
CA ILE A 18 10.63 46.09 -5.62
C ILE A 18 10.25 47.50 -6.07
N ALA A 19 9.57 47.59 -7.21
CA ALA A 19 9.14 48.86 -7.78
C ALA A 19 8.51 49.72 -6.68
N SER A 20 8.94 50.98 -6.58
CA SER A 20 8.29 51.95 -5.71
C SER A 20 6.92 52.25 -6.30
N CYS A 21 5.92 51.43 -5.97
CA CYS A 21 4.56 51.92 -5.79
C CYS A 21 4.62 52.88 -4.61
N ASP A 22 5.14 54.06 -4.91
CA ASP A 22 5.16 55.20 -4.03
C ASP A 22 3.70 55.65 -3.87
N LEU A 23 3.12 55.30 -2.72
CA LEU A 23 1.81 55.78 -2.28
C LEU A 23 1.82 57.27 -1.87
N SER A 24 2.83 58.08 -2.27
CA SER A 24 2.86 59.53 -2.01
C SER A 24 1.81 60.33 -2.78
N ARG A 25 1.17 59.74 -3.79
CA ARG A 25 0.11 60.38 -4.55
C ARG A 25 -1.26 59.81 -4.14
N PRO A 26 -2.14 60.61 -3.52
CA PRO A 26 -3.50 60.16 -3.24
C PRO A 26 -4.21 59.83 -4.56
N LEU A 27 -5.02 58.77 -4.55
CA LEU A 27 -5.82 58.34 -5.69
C LEU A 27 -6.70 59.51 -6.17
N ARG A 28 -6.69 59.80 -7.47
CA ARG A 28 -7.54 60.85 -8.05
C ARG A 28 -9.00 60.40 -7.97
N GLU A 29 -9.80 61.21 -7.29
CA GLU A 29 -11.26 61.11 -7.27
C GLU A 29 -11.78 61.18 -8.72
N SER A 30 -12.51 60.17 -9.17
CA SER A 30 -13.16 60.23 -10.48
C SER A 30 -14.29 61.26 -10.39
N SER A 31 -14.30 62.26 -11.28
CA SER A 31 -15.24 63.39 -11.26
C SER A 31 -16.72 63.04 -11.38
N ASN A 32 -17.06 61.76 -11.58
CA ASN A 32 -18.43 61.27 -11.51
C ASN A 32 -18.72 60.80 -10.09
N ASN A 33 -19.32 61.69 -9.29
CA ASN A 33 -19.93 61.44 -7.98
C ASN A 33 -21.17 60.52 -8.10
N SER A 34 -21.04 59.35 -8.71
CA SER A 34 -22.15 58.40 -8.85
C SER A 34 -22.35 57.53 -7.60
N ALA A 35 -21.41 57.54 -6.65
CA ALA A 35 -21.49 56.73 -5.43
C ALA A 35 -20.87 57.46 -4.21
N PRO A 36 -21.64 58.29 -3.49
CA PRO A 36 -21.15 59.02 -2.30
C PRO A 36 -20.69 58.08 -1.17
N GLU A 37 -21.22 56.86 -1.10
CA GLU A 37 -20.77 55.83 -0.17
C GLU A 37 -19.31 55.41 -0.40
N TYR A 38 -18.83 55.44 -1.65
CA TYR A 38 -17.46 55.07 -2.00
C TYR A 38 -16.43 56.12 -1.56
N SER A 39 -16.76 57.41 -1.68
CA SER A 39 -15.92 58.51 -1.18
C SER A 39 -15.81 58.49 0.34
N ASP A 40 -16.88 58.12 1.03
CA ASP A 40 -16.89 58.03 2.49
C ASP A 40 -16.02 56.86 2.99
N LEU A 41 -16.01 55.72 2.28
CA LEU A 41 -15.15 54.57 2.59
C LEU A 41 -13.65 54.87 2.39
N LEU A 42 -13.31 55.67 1.37
CA LEU A 42 -11.94 56.17 1.17
C LEU A 42 -11.55 57.17 2.27
N ARG A 43 -12.45 58.10 2.66
CA ARG A 43 -12.21 59.04 3.77
C ARG A 43 -12.06 58.35 5.13
N MET A 44 -12.75 57.23 5.32
CA MET A 44 -12.64 56.39 6.52
C MET A 44 -11.40 55.50 6.53
N GLY A 45 -10.60 55.46 5.46
CA GLY A 45 -9.38 54.64 5.37
C GLY A 45 -9.65 53.13 5.27
N LEU A 46 -10.83 52.73 4.80
CA LEU A 46 -11.26 51.33 4.70
C LEU A 46 -10.88 50.67 3.37
N VAL A 47 -10.39 51.46 2.40
CA VAL A 47 -10.02 51.00 1.06
C VAL A 47 -8.61 51.50 0.75
N ASP A 48 -7.61 50.63 0.97
CA ASP A 48 -6.26 50.83 0.45
C ASP A 48 -6.07 50.08 -0.87
N ALA A 49 -5.45 50.76 -1.83
CA ALA A 49 -5.48 50.51 -3.26
C ALA A 49 -4.58 49.36 -3.76
N ILE A 50 -4.75 48.13 -3.26
CA ILE A 50 -4.08 46.96 -3.83
C ILE A 50 -5.12 46.10 -4.56
N GLU A 51 -5.04 46.10 -5.89
CA GLU A 51 -5.89 45.28 -6.75
C GLU A 51 -5.79 43.80 -6.34
N GLY A 52 -6.91 43.22 -5.90
CA GLY A 52 -7.01 41.84 -5.42
C GLY A 52 -6.89 41.64 -3.91
N VAL A 53 -6.59 42.66 -3.11
CA VAL A 53 -6.58 42.57 -1.65
C VAL A 53 -7.90 43.06 -1.09
N GLN A 54 -8.67 42.15 -0.47
CA GLN A 54 -9.90 42.48 0.24
C GLN A 54 -9.61 42.63 1.73
N PHE A 55 -9.89 43.81 2.29
CA PHE A 55 -9.79 44.04 3.72
C PHE A 55 -11.10 43.63 4.39
N SER A 56 -11.01 42.72 5.37
CA SER A 56 -12.14 42.35 6.23
C SER A 56 -12.03 43.10 7.54
N HIS A 57 -13.17 43.59 8.06
CA HIS A 57 -13.19 44.24 9.36
C HIS A 57 -12.72 43.26 10.45
N MET A 58 -11.94 43.73 11.43
CA MET A 58 -11.35 42.86 12.46
C MET A 58 -12.41 42.03 13.20
N SER A 59 -13.62 42.56 13.37
CA SER A 59 -14.75 41.85 13.99
C SER A 59 -15.36 40.73 13.14
N MET A 60 -15.06 40.68 11.84
CA MET A 60 -15.49 39.63 10.91
C MET A 60 -14.47 38.49 10.83
N ILE A 61 -13.27 38.68 11.38
CA ILE A 61 -12.29 37.61 11.51
C ILE A 61 -12.74 36.75 12.70
N PRO A 62 -13.08 35.46 12.50
CA PRO A 62 -13.47 34.60 13.60
C PRO A 62 -12.37 34.61 14.66
N SER A 63 -12.74 34.63 15.94
CA SER A 63 -11.79 34.62 17.05
C SER A 63 -10.84 33.43 16.88
N CYS A 64 -9.54 33.71 16.81
CA CYS A 64 -8.53 32.67 16.70
C CYS A 64 -8.60 31.76 17.93
N ASP A 65 -8.76 30.45 17.70
CA ASP A 65 -8.64 29.46 18.75
C ASP A 65 -7.15 29.25 19.04
N TYR A 66 -6.69 29.84 20.15
CA TYR A 66 -5.32 29.67 20.66
C TYR A 66 -5.19 28.45 21.59
N THR A 67 -6.15 27.53 21.60
CA THR A 67 -5.98 26.27 22.34
C THR A 67 -4.70 25.59 21.86
N PRO A 68 -3.73 25.36 22.77
CA PRO A 68 -2.48 24.73 22.39
C PRO A 68 -2.78 23.32 21.91
N PHE A 69 -2.06 22.88 20.87
CA PHE A 69 -2.21 21.53 20.37
C PHE A 69 -1.98 20.49 21.48
N PRO A 70 -2.68 19.35 21.45
CA PRO A 70 -2.39 18.23 22.34
C PRO A 70 -0.91 17.87 22.33
N ARG A 71 -0.37 17.43 23.48
CA ARG A 71 1.07 17.15 23.64
C ARG A 71 1.64 16.14 22.62
N ASN A 72 0.81 15.27 22.05
CA ASN A 72 1.17 14.26 21.06
C ASN A 72 0.52 14.52 19.69
N TRP A 73 0.10 15.75 19.42
CA TRP A 73 -0.47 16.09 18.13
C TRP A 73 0.64 16.12 17.08
N ILE A 74 0.42 15.34 16.02
CA ILE A 74 1.31 15.27 14.87
C ILE A 74 0.47 15.66 13.65
N PRO A 75 0.89 16.64 12.84
CA PRO A 75 0.18 17.02 11.63
C PRO A 75 0.17 15.86 10.63
N ASN A 76 -0.87 15.78 9.80
CA ASN A 76 -1.06 14.66 8.88
C ASN A 76 0.12 14.45 7.92
N HIS A 77 0.74 15.54 7.42
CA HIS A 77 1.90 15.42 6.54
C HIS A 77 3.09 14.77 7.24
N GLU A 78 3.32 15.06 8.53
CA GLU A 78 4.39 14.46 9.30
C GLU A 78 4.12 12.97 9.55
N LYS A 79 2.86 12.57 9.78
CA LYS A 79 2.48 11.14 9.86
C LYS A 79 2.83 10.38 8.57
N VAL A 80 2.52 10.96 7.41
CA VAL A 80 2.84 10.36 6.10
C VAL A 80 4.35 10.21 5.92
N LEU A 81 5.14 11.21 6.31
CA LEU A 81 6.60 11.13 6.25
C LEU A 81 7.15 10.05 7.18
N LEU A 82 6.62 9.93 8.39
CA LEU A 82 7.01 8.87 9.33
C LEU A 82 6.68 7.47 8.79
N GLU A 83 5.54 7.29 8.14
CA GLU A 83 5.20 6.03 7.45
C GLU A 83 6.16 5.75 6.29
N TYR A 84 6.49 6.76 5.48
CA TYR A 84 7.43 6.62 4.38
C TYR A 84 8.84 6.21 4.86
N ILE A 85 9.29 6.79 5.97
CA ILE A 85 10.57 6.41 6.61
C ILE A 85 10.52 4.95 7.07
N ARG A 86 9.40 4.49 7.64
CA ARG A 86 9.24 3.07 8.03
C ARG A 86 9.28 2.14 6.82
N LEU A 87 8.70 2.55 5.68
CA LEU A 87 8.70 1.75 4.45
C LEU A 87 10.09 1.59 3.81
N GLN A 88 11.07 2.44 4.15
CA GLN A 88 12.45 2.28 3.68
C GLN A 88 13.17 1.10 4.34
N ASP A 89 12.72 0.60 5.48
CA ASP A 89 13.25 -0.62 6.08
C ASP A 89 12.82 -1.85 5.25
N PRO A 90 13.77 -2.60 4.65
CA PRO A 90 13.45 -3.80 3.87
C PRO A 90 12.71 -4.85 4.67
N LYS A 91 12.97 -4.96 5.98
CA LYS A 91 12.32 -5.94 6.85
C LYS A 91 10.85 -5.56 7.06
N TYR A 92 10.59 -4.31 7.45
CA TYR A 92 9.23 -3.78 7.59
C TYR A 92 8.44 -3.87 6.29
N LEU A 93 9.05 -3.55 5.14
CA LEU A 93 8.40 -3.67 3.83
C LEU A 93 8.05 -5.13 3.51
N CYS A 94 8.98 -6.07 3.73
CA CYS A 94 8.70 -7.50 3.54
C CYS A 94 7.56 -8.00 4.42
N ASP A 95 7.53 -7.59 5.68
CA ASP A 95 6.49 -7.96 6.65
C ASP A 95 5.14 -7.32 6.29
N LEU A 96 5.13 -6.05 5.87
CA LEU A 96 3.94 -5.36 5.39
C LEU A 96 3.40 -6.01 4.11
N HIS A 97 4.27 -6.32 3.16
CA HIS A 97 3.89 -7.00 1.92
C HIS A 97 3.33 -8.40 2.21
N ARG A 98 3.91 -9.13 3.16
CA ARG A 98 3.38 -10.40 3.66
C ARG A 98 2.03 -10.20 4.35
N SER A 99 1.86 -9.15 5.15
CA SER A 99 0.60 -8.83 5.81
C SER A 99 -0.50 -8.48 4.81
N ILE A 100 -0.21 -7.65 3.81
CA ILE A 100 -1.14 -7.30 2.73
C ILE A 100 -1.47 -8.54 1.89
N LYS A 101 -0.49 -9.41 1.59
CA LYS A 101 -0.78 -10.70 0.95
C LYS A 101 -1.67 -11.61 1.80
N ARG A 102 -1.60 -11.52 3.13
CA ARG A 102 -2.41 -12.31 4.07
C ARG A 102 -3.80 -11.69 4.34
N GLN A 103 -3.92 -10.37 4.35
CA GLN A 103 -5.11 -9.62 4.77
C GLN A 103 -5.88 -8.98 3.60
N GLY A 104 -5.25 -8.85 2.43
CA GLY A 104 -5.90 -8.38 1.20
C GLY A 104 -6.91 -9.43 0.76
N ASN A 105 -8.17 -9.01 0.64
CA ASN A 105 -9.34 -9.73 0.11
C ASN A 105 -8.92 -11.00 -0.66
N CYS A 106 -8.82 -12.14 0.04
CA CYS A 106 -8.13 -13.31 -0.49
C CYS A 106 -8.92 -13.89 -1.67
N GLN A 107 -8.60 -13.47 -2.89
CA GLN A 107 -9.00 -14.13 -4.11
C GLN A 107 -8.11 -15.36 -4.32
N CYS A 108 -8.12 -16.29 -3.36
CA CYS A 108 -7.53 -17.61 -3.61
C CYS A 108 -8.48 -18.37 -4.53
N SER A 109 -7.92 -18.89 -5.61
CA SER A 109 -8.63 -19.75 -6.55
C SER A 109 -7.73 -20.91 -6.95
N LEU A 110 -8.25 -21.82 -7.78
CA LEU A 110 -7.47 -22.95 -8.27
C LEU A 110 -6.25 -22.54 -9.11
N SER A 111 -6.23 -21.32 -9.68
CA SER A 111 -5.07 -20.82 -10.41
C SER A 111 -3.85 -20.55 -9.51
N ASN A 112 -4.04 -20.46 -8.20
CA ASN A 112 -2.96 -20.30 -7.22
C ASN A 112 -2.28 -21.63 -6.86
N VAL A 113 -2.81 -22.77 -7.34
CA VAL A 113 -2.20 -24.08 -7.18
C VAL A 113 -1.18 -24.28 -8.29
N LEU A 114 0.09 -24.30 -7.92
CA LEU A 114 1.20 -24.50 -8.84
C LEU A 114 1.68 -25.95 -8.74
N VAL A 115 1.63 -26.67 -9.87
CA VAL A 115 2.18 -28.03 -9.96
C VAL A 115 3.49 -27.97 -10.72
N ALA A 116 4.59 -28.13 -9.99
CA ALA A 116 5.95 -28.19 -10.55
C ALA A 116 6.43 -29.64 -10.58
N GLN A 117 7.29 -29.97 -11.55
CA GLN A 117 7.85 -31.31 -11.69
C GLN A 117 9.34 -31.25 -11.96
N SER A 118 10.07 -32.17 -11.36
CA SER A 118 11.49 -32.37 -11.61
C SER A 118 11.79 -33.83 -11.88
N LYS A 119 12.72 -34.08 -12.81
CA LYS A 119 13.20 -35.43 -13.10
C LYS A 119 14.17 -35.85 -12.00
N SER A 120 13.92 -37.01 -11.40
CA SER A 120 14.83 -37.66 -10.45
C SER A 120 15.87 -38.49 -11.21
N GLU A 121 17.00 -38.78 -10.55
CA GLU A 121 18.04 -39.68 -11.09
C GLU A 121 17.66 -41.15 -10.97
N LEU A 122 16.58 -41.45 -10.24
CA LEU A 122 16.08 -42.81 -10.07
C LEU A 122 15.35 -43.30 -11.33
N VAL A 123 15.55 -44.58 -11.64
CA VAL A 123 14.88 -45.28 -12.74
C VAL A 123 14.24 -46.55 -12.19
N VAL A 124 12.93 -46.69 -12.40
CA VAL A 124 12.15 -47.86 -11.98
C VAL A 124 11.62 -48.53 -13.23
N GLN A 125 11.94 -49.81 -13.41
CA GLN A 125 11.53 -50.61 -14.58
C GLN A 125 11.81 -49.90 -15.94
N LYS A 126 13.02 -49.36 -16.11
CA LYS A 126 13.46 -48.60 -17.30
C LYS A 126 12.71 -47.28 -17.55
N LYS A 127 11.87 -46.81 -16.64
CA LYS A 127 11.22 -45.50 -16.72
C LYS A 127 11.82 -44.54 -15.69
N PRO A 128 12.11 -43.28 -16.07
CA PRO A 128 12.60 -42.30 -15.11
C PRO A 128 11.52 -41.94 -14.09
N VAL A 129 11.97 -41.60 -12.88
CA VAL A 129 11.10 -41.13 -11.80
C VAL A 129 10.96 -39.61 -11.88
N TRP A 130 9.75 -39.12 -11.68
CA TRP A 130 9.39 -37.71 -11.64
C TRP A 130 8.88 -37.35 -10.24
N ASN A 131 9.44 -36.29 -9.67
CA ASN A 131 8.98 -35.71 -8.41
C ASN A 131 8.02 -34.57 -8.71
N VAL A 132 6.79 -34.69 -8.24
CA VAL A 132 5.75 -33.67 -8.35
C VAL A 132 5.72 -32.86 -7.07
N THR A 133 5.77 -31.55 -7.19
CA THR A 133 5.59 -30.61 -6.07
C THR A 133 4.34 -29.78 -6.32
N ILE A 134 3.37 -29.91 -5.44
CA ILE A 134 2.16 -29.09 -5.41
C ILE A 134 2.40 -27.97 -4.41
N ASN A 135 2.40 -26.74 -4.90
CA ASN A 135 2.59 -25.53 -4.10
C ASN A 135 1.31 -24.70 -4.10
N LEU A 136 0.89 -24.25 -2.92
CA LEU A 136 -0.22 -23.31 -2.78
C LEU A 136 0.35 -21.90 -2.55
N ASP A 137 0.35 -21.06 -3.59
CA ASP A 137 0.81 -19.67 -3.50
C ASP A 137 -0.33 -18.74 -3.08
N CYS A 138 -0.81 -18.97 -1.85
CA CYS A 138 -2.05 -18.42 -1.33
C CYS A 138 -2.05 -18.51 0.22
N PRO A 139 -2.53 -17.48 0.94
CA PRO A 139 -2.59 -17.46 2.41
C PRO A 139 -3.75 -18.29 3.00
N CYS A 140 -4.54 -18.96 2.16
CA CYS A 140 -5.68 -19.76 2.58
C CYS A 140 -5.33 -21.24 2.65
N THR A 141 -6.14 -22.00 3.37
CA THR A 141 -6.05 -23.47 3.37
C THR A 141 -6.88 -23.99 2.20
N LEU A 142 -6.34 -24.90 1.39
CA LEU A 142 -7.09 -25.54 0.30
C LEU A 142 -7.54 -26.93 0.74
N THR A 143 -8.83 -27.23 0.60
CA THR A 143 -9.38 -28.56 0.95
C THR A 143 -9.89 -29.30 -0.29
N GLY A 144 -9.73 -30.62 -0.27
CA GLY A 144 -10.28 -31.50 -1.30
C GLY A 144 -9.70 -31.26 -2.71
N LEU A 145 -8.39 -30.99 -2.80
CA LEU A 145 -7.72 -30.79 -4.09
C LEU A 145 -7.78 -32.08 -4.94
N VAL A 146 -8.27 -31.94 -6.18
CA VAL A 146 -8.27 -33.00 -7.19
C VAL A 146 -7.58 -32.50 -8.44
N LEU A 147 -6.67 -33.30 -8.97
CA LEU A 147 -5.96 -33.07 -10.22
C LEU A 147 -6.54 -33.94 -11.33
N SER A 148 -6.66 -33.39 -12.53
CA SER A 148 -6.95 -34.18 -13.74
C SER A 148 -5.76 -35.09 -14.04
N SER A 149 -6.05 -36.37 -14.25
CA SER A 149 -5.06 -37.40 -14.57
C SER A 149 -5.54 -38.27 -15.74
N ASN A 150 -6.18 -37.65 -16.74
CA ASN A 150 -6.65 -38.34 -17.94
C ASN A 150 -5.50 -39.06 -18.66
N GLY A 151 -5.60 -40.38 -18.77
CA GLY A 151 -4.58 -41.19 -19.40
C GLY A 151 -3.33 -41.40 -18.55
N PHE A 152 -3.34 -41.04 -17.26
CA PHE A 152 -2.22 -41.25 -16.34
C PHE A 152 -2.13 -42.70 -15.82
N GLN A 153 -0.95 -43.30 -15.90
CA GLN A 153 -0.52 -44.63 -15.50
C GLN A 153 0.92 -44.55 -14.97
N THR A 154 1.17 -45.01 -13.76
CA THR A 154 2.52 -45.04 -13.20
C THR A 154 2.96 -46.47 -12.95
N VAL A 155 4.24 -46.74 -13.19
CA VAL A 155 4.85 -48.02 -12.83
C VAL A 155 5.21 -48.07 -11.35
N LEU A 156 5.45 -46.90 -10.76
CA LEU A 156 5.67 -46.76 -9.32
C LEU A 156 4.30 -46.69 -8.61
N PRO A 157 4.04 -47.53 -7.59
CA PRO A 157 2.82 -47.42 -6.81
C PRO A 157 2.77 -46.06 -6.09
N LEU A 158 1.61 -45.41 -6.16
CA LEU A 158 1.38 -44.14 -5.49
C LEU A 158 1.20 -44.37 -3.99
N ASP A 159 1.72 -43.43 -3.19
CA ASP A 159 1.50 -43.43 -1.74
C ASP A 159 0.09 -42.92 -1.41
N PRO A 160 -0.82 -43.77 -0.89
CA PRO A 160 -2.20 -43.40 -0.59
C PRO A 160 -2.32 -42.37 0.54
N THR A 161 -1.26 -42.16 1.34
CA THR A 161 -1.23 -41.11 2.37
C THR A 161 -1.11 -39.71 1.75
N VAL A 162 -0.55 -39.61 0.54
CA VAL A 162 -0.34 -38.34 -0.16
C VAL A 162 -1.32 -38.15 -1.30
N VAL A 163 -1.55 -39.19 -2.11
CA VAL A 163 -2.43 -39.13 -3.29
C VAL A 163 -3.13 -40.47 -3.55
N ILE A 164 -4.40 -40.40 -3.96
CA ILE A 164 -5.20 -41.56 -4.34
C ILE A 164 -5.73 -41.36 -5.76
N GLN A 165 -5.39 -42.29 -6.66
CA GLN A 165 -5.93 -42.29 -8.02
C GLN A 165 -7.33 -42.93 -8.05
N LYS A 166 -8.31 -42.20 -8.59
CA LYS A 166 -9.70 -42.66 -8.81
C LYS A 166 -10.06 -42.46 -10.28
N GLY A 167 -9.83 -43.51 -11.08
CA GLY A 167 -10.00 -43.44 -12.53
C GLY A 167 -9.08 -42.39 -13.14
N ASN A 168 -9.67 -41.37 -13.76
CA ASN A 168 -8.95 -40.26 -14.42
C ASN A 168 -8.73 -39.03 -13.52
N GLN A 169 -8.92 -39.19 -12.21
CA GLN A 169 -8.72 -38.12 -11.24
C GLN A 169 -7.71 -38.57 -10.18
N LEU A 170 -6.90 -37.63 -9.72
CA LEU A 170 -5.95 -37.83 -8.64
C LEU A 170 -6.34 -36.96 -7.45
N ASN A 171 -6.81 -37.58 -6.38
CA ASN A 171 -7.22 -36.90 -5.17
C ASN A 171 -6.00 -36.73 -4.26
N VAL A 172 -5.73 -35.50 -3.84
CA VAL A 172 -4.65 -35.21 -2.90
C VAL A 172 -5.18 -35.41 -1.48
N THR A 173 -4.59 -36.35 -0.75
CA THR A 173 -5.00 -36.77 0.60
C THR A 173 -4.00 -36.40 1.70
N ALA A 174 -2.86 -35.81 1.31
CA ALA A 174 -1.87 -35.27 2.24
C ALA A 174 -2.53 -34.43 3.33
N ASP A 175 -2.06 -34.56 4.58
CA ASP A 175 -2.54 -33.85 5.76
C ASP A 175 -4.08 -33.90 5.92
N GLY A 176 -4.68 -35.06 5.68
CA GLY A 176 -6.14 -35.26 5.78
C GLY A 176 -6.94 -34.63 4.64
N GLY A 177 -6.30 -34.39 3.49
CA GLY A 177 -6.91 -33.74 2.33
C GLY A 177 -6.94 -32.21 2.43
N THR A 178 -6.07 -31.65 3.27
CA THR A 178 -5.90 -30.21 3.45
C THR A 178 -4.49 -29.78 3.06
N ILE A 179 -4.38 -28.64 2.41
CA ILE A 179 -3.09 -28.05 2.02
C ILE A 179 -3.00 -26.70 2.70
N GLY A 180 -2.06 -26.57 3.63
CA GLY A 180 -1.88 -25.36 4.41
C GLY A 180 -1.40 -24.16 3.58
N PRO A 181 -1.48 -22.95 4.14
CA PRO A 181 -1.04 -21.73 3.47
C PRO A 181 0.47 -21.75 3.22
N PHE A 182 0.89 -21.37 2.00
CA PHE A 182 2.31 -21.37 1.58
C PHE A 182 3.02 -22.72 1.78
N SER A 183 2.26 -23.82 1.81
CA SER A 183 2.79 -25.17 2.01
C SER A 183 3.09 -25.86 0.68
N LYS A 184 3.88 -26.94 0.77
CA LYS A 184 4.26 -27.76 -0.36
C LYS A 184 4.04 -29.23 -0.03
N ASN A 185 3.36 -29.92 -0.92
CA ASN A 185 3.16 -31.37 -0.87
C ASN A 185 3.87 -32.03 -2.05
N THR A 186 4.49 -33.19 -1.82
CA THR A 186 5.29 -33.86 -2.83
C THR A 186 4.94 -35.33 -2.96
N PHE A 187 4.83 -35.81 -4.19
CA PHE A 187 4.71 -37.25 -4.50
C PHE A 187 5.55 -37.58 -5.73
N ALA A 188 5.86 -38.87 -5.92
CA ALA A 188 6.66 -39.33 -7.05
C ALA A 188 5.87 -40.32 -7.92
N TYR A 189 6.20 -40.36 -9.21
CA TYR A 189 5.69 -41.37 -10.15
C TYR A 189 6.77 -41.77 -11.16
N ALA A 190 6.60 -42.90 -11.84
CA ALA A 190 7.54 -43.37 -12.86
C ALA A 190 6.87 -43.45 -14.24
N TRP A 191 7.37 -42.64 -15.20
CA TRP A 191 6.92 -42.58 -16.59
C TRP A 191 8.05 -42.15 -17.53
N ASP A 192 7.95 -42.51 -18.81
CA ASP A 192 8.81 -42.02 -19.90
C ASP A 192 8.92 -40.47 -19.99
N THR A 193 7.83 -39.73 -19.76
CA THR A 193 7.77 -38.26 -19.88
C THR A 193 7.03 -37.62 -18.71
N SER A 194 7.30 -36.34 -18.44
CA SER A 194 6.52 -35.57 -17.46
C SER A 194 5.05 -35.49 -17.88
N PHE A 195 4.14 -35.63 -16.93
CA PHE A 195 2.70 -35.60 -17.14
C PHE A 195 2.09 -34.27 -16.67
N SER A 196 1.28 -33.62 -17.48
CA SER A 196 0.66 -32.34 -17.14
C SER A 196 -0.56 -32.51 -16.25
N PHE A 197 -0.39 -32.38 -14.94
CA PHE A 197 -1.50 -32.34 -13.99
C PHE A 197 -2.14 -30.96 -13.95
N THR A 198 -3.47 -30.90 -14.05
CA THR A 198 -4.23 -29.64 -13.92
C THR A 198 -5.17 -29.72 -12.72
N PRO A 199 -5.14 -28.75 -11.79
CA PRO A 199 -6.14 -28.64 -10.73
C PRO A 199 -7.54 -28.47 -11.33
N ILE A 200 -8.49 -29.33 -10.93
CA ILE A 200 -9.89 -29.28 -11.42
C ILE A 200 -10.89 -29.00 -10.30
N ILE A 201 -10.60 -29.45 -9.07
CA ILE A 201 -11.46 -29.27 -7.90
C ILE A 201 -10.57 -28.86 -6.73
N GLY A 202 -11.09 -27.99 -5.87
CA GLY A 202 -10.47 -27.59 -4.61
C GLY A 202 -11.20 -26.39 -4.03
N GLN A 203 -11.39 -26.38 -2.72
CA GLN A 203 -12.10 -25.32 -2.02
C GLN A 203 -11.14 -24.51 -1.15
N PRO A 204 -10.82 -23.26 -1.54
CA PRO A 204 -9.98 -22.40 -0.72
C PRO A 204 -10.80 -21.87 0.46
N ASN A 205 -10.33 -22.14 1.66
CA ASN A 205 -10.87 -21.64 2.91
C ASN A 205 -9.96 -20.54 3.46
N CYS A 206 -10.40 -19.29 3.33
CA CYS A 206 -9.69 -18.09 3.73
C CYS A 206 -10.12 -17.52 5.10
N SER A 207 -11.00 -18.23 5.81
CA SER A 207 -11.44 -17.83 7.15
C SER A 207 -10.47 -18.36 8.21
N GLY A 208 -9.40 -17.63 8.51
CA GLY A 208 -8.56 -17.98 9.66
C GLY A 208 -7.10 -17.54 9.59
N PHE A 209 -6.86 -16.24 9.58
CA PHE A 209 -5.67 -15.69 10.23
C PHE A 209 -6.10 -14.47 11.05
N VAL A 210 -6.96 -14.71 12.05
CA VAL A 210 -7.12 -13.74 13.13
C VAL A 210 -5.81 -13.79 13.90
N SER A 211 -4.92 -12.83 13.68
CA SER A 211 -3.83 -12.62 14.63
C SER A 211 -4.49 -12.36 15.97
N GLN A 212 -4.37 -13.28 16.92
CA GLN A 212 -4.54 -12.94 18.32
C GLN A 212 -3.40 -11.97 18.64
N SER A 213 -3.70 -10.68 18.53
CA SER A 213 -2.90 -9.61 19.08
C SER A 213 -3.36 -9.39 20.52
N LEU A 214 -2.56 -9.86 21.47
CA LEU A 214 -2.41 -9.32 22.82
C LEU A 214 -0.92 -9.22 23.11
#